data_AF-A0A3M1EIZ6-F1
#
_entry.id   AF-A0A3M1EIZ6-F1
#
_cell.length_a   1.000
_cell.length_b   1.000
_cell.length_c   1.000
_cell.angle_alpha   90.00
_cell.angle_beta   90.00
_cell.angle_gamma   90.00
#
_symmetry.space_group_name_H-M   'P 1'
#
loop_
_entity.id
_entity.type
_entity.pdbx_description
1 polymer ?
#
loop_
_entity_poly.entity_id
_entity_poly.type
_entity_poly.pdbx_seq_one_letter_code
_entity_poly.pdbx_strand_id
1 'polypeptide(L)'
;MLEEGIKTLALRRKQPHGQVHQNLADELSVAGSTLYAWRRGEHLPPPHVVARLVEIFVEQGGMDERWFERCLEKGMYGPSGAVDALREKLFGRLQKEGGKHEPSGNPAPLSKTGSSWTGRIFDRVLSLGEYFQAEDFLKLAGGLLLWLGVWGGVNRFFRWPFPNEQTLLAACIRYGLVSLGAPPLVALLAGLNEQDVFKTLPLADRRPLWILRMAAAYIGYYFAMVIGWGIAIFLYSVGVPVAVWVRAAIPALALFLGYVFAREYPLRRIEARTGRLLYFRGTDDFVLGLFFLFAPLSAILFYFLYPSLLRPYWGGLLLGGAFVLAAGEAFIEKRTGRILTHWVMVTLLLPLFVFLLVVLVLAVLARTPLRGN
;
A
#
# COMPACT_ATOMS: atom_id res chain seq x y z
N MET A 1 -19.14 -10.81 -22.24
CA MET A 1 -19.30 -12.10 -21.54
C MET A 1 -20.76 -12.52 -21.48
N LEU A 2 -21.65 -11.77 -20.83
CA LEU A 2 -23.09 -12.08 -20.79
C LEU A 2 -23.72 -12.22 -22.20
N GLU A 3 -23.34 -11.33 -23.12
CA GLU A 3 -23.82 -11.39 -24.52
C GLU A 3 -23.34 -12.64 -25.27
N GLU A 4 -22.12 -13.09 -25.01
CA GLU A 4 -21.55 -14.31 -25.62
C GLU A 4 -22.25 -15.57 -25.08
N GLY A 5 -22.51 -15.60 -23.77
CA GLY A 5 -23.33 -16.61 -23.12
C GLY A 5 -24.73 -16.71 -23.74
N ILE A 6 -25.44 -15.58 -23.85
CA ILE A 6 -26.80 -15.55 -24.41
C ILE A 6 -26.81 -15.97 -25.89
N LYS A 7 -25.84 -15.53 -26.70
CA LYS A 7 -25.73 -15.94 -28.12
C LYS A 7 -25.56 -17.46 -28.25
N THR A 8 -24.67 -18.03 -27.46
CA THR A 8 -24.38 -19.47 -27.49
C THR A 8 -25.58 -20.29 -27.02
N LEU A 9 -26.25 -19.81 -25.98
CA LEU A 9 -27.45 -20.45 -25.44
C LEU A 9 -28.64 -20.35 -26.41
N ALA A 10 -28.78 -19.24 -27.13
CA ALA A 10 -29.76 -19.07 -28.20
C ALA A 10 -29.49 -20.02 -29.39
N LEU A 11 -28.23 -20.15 -29.81
CA LEU A 11 -27.82 -21.08 -30.86
C LEU A 11 -28.13 -22.54 -30.46
N ARG A 12 -27.80 -22.93 -29.22
CA ARG A 12 -28.00 -24.31 -28.76
C ARG A 12 -29.47 -24.65 -28.53
N ARG A 13 -30.26 -23.72 -27.98
CA ARG A 13 -31.71 -23.89 -27.78
C ARG A 13 -32.54 -23.71 -29.06
N LYS A 14 -31.93 -23.28 -30.18
CA LYS A 14 -32.64 -22.90 -31.42
C LYS A 14 -33.79 -21.92 -31.18
N GLN A 15 -33.57 -20.97 -30.27
CA GLN A 15 -34.56 -19.97 -29.86
C GLN A 15 -34.13 -18.57 -30.32
N PRO A 16 -35.09 -17.68 -30.66
CA PRO A 16 -34.76 -16.30 -30.98
C PRO A 16 -34.17 -15.59 -29.75
N HIS A 17 -33.24 -14.66 -30.01
CA HIS A 17 -32.41 -14.03 -28.99
C HIS A 17 -33.21 -13.31 -27.88
N GLY A 18 -34.37 -12.75 -28.22
CA GLY A 18 -35.29 -12.12 -27.26
C GLY A 18 -35.98 -13.12 -26.34
N GLN A 19 -36.34 -14.30 -26.84
CA GLN A 19 -36.97 -15.36 -26.04
C GLN A 19 -35.98 -15.97 -25.05
N VAL A 20 -34.73 -16.17 -25.47
CA VAL A 20 -33.66 -16.66 -24.56
C VAL A 20 -33.39 -15.66 -23.45
N HIS A 21 -33.43 -14.36 -23.75
CA HIS A 21 -33.24 -13.32 -22.74
C HIS A 21 -34.35 -13.34 -21.69
N GLN A 22 -35.61 -13.47 -22.11
CA GLN A 22 -36.74 -13.55 -21.17
C GLN A 22 -36.69 -14.84 -20.35
N ASN A 23 -36.47 -15.98 -20.98
CA ASN A 23 -36.35 -17.28 -20.30
C ASN A 23 -35.20 -17.28 -19.28
N LEU A 24 -34.07 -16.63 -19.60
CA LEU A 24 -32.92 -16.52 -18.70
C LEU A 24 -33.24 -15.59 -17.52
N ALA A 25 -33.99 -14.51 -17.73
CA ALA A 25 -34.44 -13.63 -16.65
C ALA A 25 -35.37 -14.38 -15.69
N ASP A 26 -36.30 -15.17 -16.23
CA ASP A 26 -37.24 -16.00 -15.46
C ASP A 26 -36.48 -17.10 -14.66
N GLU A 27 -35.51 -17.77 -15.29
CA GLU A 27 -34.68 -18.83 -14.65
C GLU A 27 -33.79 -18.27 -13.51
N LEU A 28 -33.47 -16.98 -13.56
CA LEU A 28 -32.71 -16.27 -12.53
C LEU A 28 -33.61 -15.57 -11.50
N SER A 29 -34.93 -15.63 -11.64
CA SER A 29 -35.90 -14.87 -10.82
C SER A 29 -35.61 -13.35 -10.79
N VAL A 30 -35.21 -12.76 -11.92
CA VAL A 30 -34.92 -11.32 -12.04
C VAL A 30 -35.75 -10.66 -13.12
N ALA A 31 -36.00 -9.36 -12.99
CA ALA A 31 -36.66 -8.61 -14.04
C ALA A 31 -35.80 -8.59 -15.32
N GLY A 32 -36.43 -8.72 -16.49
CA GLY A 32 -35.73 -8.65 -17.78
C GLY A 32 -34.97 -7.34 -17.98
N SER A 33 -35.46 -6.22 -17.44
CA SER A 33 -34.75 -4.94 -17.44
C SER A 33 -33.43 -4.98 -16.68
N THR A 34 -33.36 -5.73 -15.57
CA THR A 34 -32.14 -5.91 -14.78
C THR A 34 -31.09 -6.71 -15.54
N LEU A 35 -31.50 -7.79 -16.22
CA LEU A 35 -30.60 -8.58 -17.07
C LEU A 35 -30.06 -7.74 -18.24
N TYR A 36 -30.88 -6.85 -18.79
CA TYR A 36 -30.47 -5.91 -19.84
C TYR A 36 -29.46 -4.88 -19.33
N ALA A 37 -29.65 -4.33 -18.12
CA ALA A 37 -28.70 -3.42 -17.49
C ALA A 37 -27.33 -4.10 -17.24
N TRP A 38 -27.32 -5.37 -16.82
CA TRP A 38 -26.09 -6.15 -16.67
C TRP A 38 -25.39 -6.40 -18.01
N ARG A 39 -26.16 -6.66 -19.07
CA ARG A 39 -25.61 -6.83 -20.42
C ARG A 39 -24.88 -5.57 -20.91
N ARG A 40 -25.41 -4.39 -20.59
CA ARG A 40 -24.80 -3.09 -20.94
C ARG A 40 -23.64 -2.68 -20.02
N GLY A 41 -23.40 -3.41 -18.94
CA GLY A 41 -22.36 -3.09 -17.97
C GLY A 41 -22.71 -1.92 -17.04
N GLU A 42 -23.99 -1.55 -16.94
CA GLU A 42 -24.44 -0.44 -16.08
C GLU A 42 -24.35 -0.81 -14.59
N HIS A 43 -24.64 -2.08 -14.27
CA HIS A 43 -24.53 -2.65 -12.93
C HIS A 43 -23.93 -4.05 -12.99
N LEU A 44 -23.29 -4.48 -11.91
CA LEU A 44 -22.75 -5.84 -11.78
C LEU A 44 -23.80 -6.75 -11.12
N PRO A 45 -24.01 -7.98 -11.63
CA PRO A 45 -24.88 -8.96 -10.97
C PRO A 45 -24.33 -9.37 -9.60
N PRO A 46 -25.21 -9.67 -8.63
CA PRO A 46 -24.80 -10.22 -7.33
C PRO A 46 -24.03 -11.54 -7.49
N PRO A 47 -23.11 -11.89 -6.58
CA PRO A 47 -22.27 -13.09 -6.70
C PRO A 47 -23.06 -14.41 -6.88
N HIS A 48 -24.19 -14.57 -6.20
CA HIS A 48 -25.04 -15.76 -6.34
C HIS A 48 -25.70 -15.86 -7.73
N VAL A 49 -26.02 -14.71 -8.35
CA VAL A 49 -26.57 -14.67 -9.71
C VAL A 49 -25.48 -14.98 -10.72
N VAL A 50 -24.25 -14.50 -10.51
CA VAL A 50 -23.10 -14.84 -11.36
C VAL A 50 -22.83 -16.34 -11.33
N ALA A 51 -22.79 -16.94 -10.14
CA ALA A 51 -22.63 -18.38 -10.01
C ALA A 51 -23.72 -19.14 -10.80
N ARG A 52 -24.98 -18.72 -10.68
CA ARG A 52 -26.09 -19.34 -11.41
C ARG A 52 -26.01 -19.14 -12.93
N LEU A 53 -25.65 -17.95 -13.39
CA LEU A 53 -25.41 -17.65 -14.80
C LEU A 53 -24.32 -18.56 -15.37
N VAL A 54 -23.22 -18.73 -14.63
CA VAL A 54 -22.11 -19.59 -15.02
C VAL A 54 -22.55 -21.05 -15.11
N GLU A 55 -23.29 -21.57 -14.13
CA GLU A 55 -23.88 -22.91 -14.20
C GLU A 55 -24.73 -23.10 -15.47
N ILE A 56 -25.65 -22.16 -15.73
CA ILE A 56 -26.53 -22.21 -16.90
C ILE A 56 -25.71 -22.20 -18.21
N PHE A 57 -24.72 -21.32 -18.33
CA PHE A 57 -23.92 -21.23 -19.56
C PHE A 57 -22.99 -22.43 -19.76
N VAL A 58 -22.48 -23.04 -18.70
CA VAL A 58 -21.65 -24.25 -18.81
C VAL A 58 -22.53 -25.46 -19.13
N GLU A 59 -23.54 -25.74 -18.31
CA GLU A 59 -24.39 -26.93 -18.45
C GLU A 59 -25.23 -26.87 -19.74
N GLN A 60 -25.85 -25.71 -19.99
CA GLN A 60 -26.84 -25.57 -21.04
C GLN A 60 -26.29 -24.83 -22.26
N GLY A 61 -25.33 -23.92 -22.10
CA GLY A 61 -24.64 -23.27 -23.22
C GLY A 61 -23.48 -24.09 -23.78
N GLY A 62 -22.92 -25.04 -23.01
CA GLY A 62 -21.74 -25.80 -23.41
C GLY A 62 -20.45 -24.97 -23.36
N MET A 63 -20.39 -23.94 -22.51
CA MET A 63 -19.18 -23.13 -22.33
C MET A 63 -18.06 -23.94 -21.67
N ASP A 64 -16.83 -23.71 -22.14
CA ASP A 64 -15.63 -24.41 -21.66
C ASP A 64 -15.00 -23.75 -20.43
N GLU A 65 -14.03 -24.45 -19.84
CA GLU A 65 -13.32 -23.97 -18.65
C GLU A 65 -12.55 -22.66 -18.91
N ARG A 66 -12.06 -22.43 -20.15
CA ARG A 66 -11.40 -21.17 -20.54
C ARG A 66 -12.36 -19.99 -20.54
N TRP A 67 -13.63 -20.21 -20.92
CA TRP A 67 -14.66 -19.19 -20.81
C TRP A 67 -15.00 -18.92 -19.33
N PHE A 68 -15.08 -19.97 -18.50
CA PHE A 68 -15.28 -19.85 -17.05
C PHE A 68 -14.18 -19.01 -16.36
N GLU A 69 -12.91 -19.31 -16.64
CA GLU A 69 -11.76 -18.58 -16.08
C GLU A 69 -11.79 -17.10 -16.50
N ARG A 70 -12.03 -16.81 -17.79
CA ARG A 70 -12.17 -15.42 -18.27
C ARG A 70 -13.32 -14.67 -17.61
N CYS A 71 -14.42 -15.36 -17.29
CA CYS A 71 -15.58 -14.79 -16.61
C CYS A 71 -15.29 -14.39 -15.17
N LEU A 72 -14.51 -15.19 -14.44
CA LEU A 72 -14.26 -14.95 -13.02
C LEU A 72 -12.99 -14.13 -12.75
N GLU A 73 -11.93 -14.29 -13.57
CA GLU A 73 -10.70 -13.49 -13.47
C GLU A 73 -10.92 -12.01 -13.82
N LYS A 74 -11.70 -11.72 -14.87
CA LYS A 74 -12.00 -10.31 -15.24
C LYS A 74 -13.10 -9.70 -14.39
N GLY A 75 -13.90 -10.51 -13.71
CA GLY A 75 -15.08 -10.07 -12.97
C GLY A 75 -14.88 -9.84 -11.47
N MET A 76 -13.75 -10.26 -10.89
CA MET A 76 -13.49 -10.18 -9.43
C MET A 76 -14.64 -10.75 -8.58
N TYR A 77 -15.27 -11.84 -9.05
CA TYR A 77 -16.49 -12.35 -8.44
C TYR A 77 -16.21 -13.36 -7.34
N GLY A 78 -16.21 -12.87 -6.09
CA GLY A 78 -16.27 -13.68 -4.88
C GLY A 78 -14.92 -14.15 -4.33
N PRO A 79 -14.90 -14.68 -3.09
CA PRO A 79 -13.70 -15.23 -2.48
C PRO A 79 -13.19 -16.44 -3.29
N SER A 80 -11.87 -16.57 -3.43
CA SER A 80 -11.22 -17.63 -4.25
C SER A 80 -11.76 -19.03 -3.97
N GLY A 81 -12.01 -19.37 -2.71
CA GLY A 81 -12.55 -20.69 -2.33
C GLY A 81 -13.96 -20.98 -2.88
N ALA A 82 -14.79 -19.97 -3.14
CA ALA A 82 -16.11 -20.17 -3.74
C ALA A 82 -16.01 -20.40 -5.26
N VAL A 83 -15.04 -19.74 -5.90
CA VAL A 83 -14.71 -19.94 -7.33
C VAL A 83 -14.15 -21.34 -7.55
N ASP A 84 -13.22 -21.77 -6.69
CA ASP A 84 -12.62 -23.10 -6.74
C ASP A 84 -13.67 -24.21 -6.53
N ALA A 85 -14.60 -24.03 -5.57
CA ALA A 85 -15.70 -24.97 -5.34
C ALA A 85 -16.67 -25.04 -6.53
N LEU A 86 -16.96 -23.92 -7.19
CA LEU A 86 -17.80 -23.88 -8.38
C LEU A 86 -17.11 -24.52 -9.58
N ARG A 87 -15.80 -24.29 -9.75
CA ARG A 87 -14.97 -24.94 -10.77
C ARG A 87 -14.97 -26.45 -10.58
N GLU A 88 -14.75 -26.92 -9.36
CA GLU A 88 -14.76 -28.33 -9.02
C GLU A 88 -16.13 -28.96 -9.33
N LYS A 89 -17.22 -28.29 -8.97
CA LYS A 89 -18.59 -28.73 -9.26
C LYS A 89 -18.87 -28.88 -10.77
N LEU A 90 -18.39 -27.94 -11.58
CA LEU A 90 -18.72 -27.86 -13.00
C LEU A 90 -17.79 -28.68 -13.91
N PHE A 91 -16.51 -28.78 -13.55
CA PHE A 91 -15.48 -29.38 -14.42
C PHE A 91 -14.75 -30.58 -13.81
N GLY A 92 -14.91 -30.84 -12.51
CA GLY A 92 -14.47 -32.08 -11.86
C GLY A 92 -12.96 -32.38 -11.98
N ARG A 93 -12.13 -31.74 -11.15
CA ARG A 93 -10.90 -32.24 -10.49
C ARG A 93 -9.96 -31.08 -10.12
N LEU A 94 -9.49 -31.11 -8.87
CA LEU A 94 -8.26 -30.45 -8.43
C LEU A 94 -7.06 -31.11 -9.13
N GLN A 95 -6.41 -30.40 -10.06
CA GLN A 95 -4.97 -30.60 -10.26
C GLN A 95 -4.24 -29.99 -9.06
N LYS A 96 -4.18 -30.78 -7.98
CA LYS A 96 -3.05 -30.70 -7.05
C LYS A 96 -1.85 -31.31 -7.76
N GLU A 97 -1.08 -30.50 -8.47
CA GLU A 97 0.35 -30.74 -8.68
C GLU A 97 1.01 -29.51 -9.29
N GLY A 98 2.11 -29.09 -8.66
CA GLY A 98 2.88 -27.94 -9.11
C GLY A 98 3.42 -28.17 -10.52
N GLY A 99 2.98 -27.33 -11.46
CA GLY A 99 3.52 -27.24 -12.80
C GLY A 99 3.76 -25.77 -13.12
N LYS A 100 5.04 -25.38 -13.24
CA LYS A 100 5.42 -24.12 -13.89
C LYS A 100 4.86 -24.14 -15.32
N HIS A 101 3.84 -23.33 -15.59
CA HIS A 101 3.51 -22.98 -16.97
C HIS A 101 4.25 -21.70 -17.35
N GLU A 102 5.21 -21.87 -18.26
CA GLU A 102 5.79 -20.79 -19.05
C GLU A 102 4.68 -20.06 -19.84
N PRO A 103 4.78 -18.73 -20.00
CA PRO A 103 3.82 -17.99 -20.82
C PRO A 103 4.11 -18.27 -22.30
N SER A 104 3.34 -19.19 -22.88
CA SER A 104 3.20 -19.35 -24.33
C SER A 104 2.55 -18.09 -24.92
N GLY A 105 3.22 -17.50 -25.90
CA GLY A 105 2.95 -16.16 -26.44
C GLY A 105 1.57 -15.96 -27.08
N ASN A 106 1.08 -14.72 -26.93
CA ASN A 106 0.01 -14.16 -27.76
C ASN A 106 0.54 -13.83 -29.17
N PRO A 107 -0.25 -14.02 -30.24
CA PRO A 107 0.00 -13.34 -31.50
C PRO A 107 -0.35 -11.85 -31.37
N ALA A 108 0.50 -11.00 -31.94
CA ALA A 108 0.40 -9.55 -31.91
C ALA A 108 -0.86 -9.01 -32.63
N PRO A 109 -1.45 -7.91 -32.16
CA PRO A 109 -2.37 -7.13 -32.99
C PRO A 109 -1.57 -6.27 -33.98
N LEU A 110 -2.02 -6.30 -35.24
CA LEU A 110 -1.61 -5.40 -36.32
C LEU A 110 -2.00 -3.95 -35.99
N SER A 111 -0.99 -3.09 -35.82
CA SER A 111 -1.02 -1.75 -36.41
C SER A 111 0.41 -1.26 -36.68
N LYS A 112 0.77 -1.24 -37.97
CA LYS A 112 1.90 -0.48 -38.48
C LYS A 112 1.45 0.96 -38.68
N THR A 113 1.99 1.88 -37.89
CA THR A 113 2.32 3.24 -38.32
C THR A 113 3.60 3.70 -37.62
N GLY A 114 4.43 4.43 -38.37
CA GLY A 114 5.86 4.61 -38.16
C GLY A 114 6.27 5.13 -36.78
N SER A 115 7.25 4.44 -36.22
CA SER A 115 7.84 4.66 -34.92
C SER A 115 8.75 5.89 -34.87
N SER A 116 8.30 6.93 -34.18
CA SER A 116 9.23 7.71 -33.35
C SER A 116 9.14 7.17 -31.92
N TRP A 117 10.27 7.06 -31.23
CA TRP A 117 10.31 6.70 -29.80
C TRP A 117 9.46 7.67 -28.96
N THR A 118 9.40 8.94 -29.39
CA THR A 118 8.52 9.98 -28.88
C THR A 118 7.05 9.63 -29.05
N GLY A 119 6.61 9.11 -30.20
CA GLY A 119 5.23 8.67 -30.40
C GLY A 119 4.82 7.53 -29.47
N ARG A 120 5.72 6.56 -29.22
CA ARG A 120 5.46 5.47 -28.24
C ARG A 120 5.41 5.95 -26.79
N ILE A 121 6.20 6.97 -26.43
CA ILE A 121 6.13 7.59 -25.11
C ILE A 121 4.86 8.44 -25.00
N PHE A 122 4.53 9.22 -26.03
CA PHE A 122 3.32 10.04 -26.07
C PHE A 122 2.05 9.20 -26.02
N ASP A 123 1.98 8.09 -26.77
CA ASP A 123 0.85 7.16 -26.73
C ASP A 123 0.75 6.48 -25.36
N ARG A 124 1.88 6.14 -24.71
CA ARG A 124 1.85 5.62 -23.33
C ARG A 124 1.42 6.68 -22.32
N VAL A 125 1.84 7.94 -22.47
CA VAL A 125 1.46 9.05 -21.59
C VAL A 125 0.00 9.48 -21.81
N LEU A 126 -0.49 9.45 -23.06
CA LEU A 126 -1.89 9.71 -23.42
C LEU A 126 -2.79 8.57 -22.95
N SER A 127 -2.37 7.31 -23.13
CA SER A 127 -3.10 6.16 -22.60
C SER A 127 -3.16 6.20 -21.07
N LEU A 128 -2.12 6.67 -20.38
CA LEU A 128 -2.18 6.95 -18.94
C LEU A 128 -3.26 8.00 -18.64
N GLY A 129 -3.31 9.10 -19.41
CA GLY A 129 -4.31 10.17 -19.27
C GLY A 129 -5.77 9.72 -19.42
N GLU A 130 -6.04 8.66 -20.21
CA GLU A 130 -7.38 8.05 -20.32
C GLU A 130 -7.79 7.23 -19.08
N TYR A 131 -6.83 6.81 -18.25
CA TYR A 131 -7.08 6.08 -17.00
C TYR A 131 -7.15 6.96 -15.75
N PHE A 132 -6.66 8.21 -15.79
CA PHE A 132 -6.68 9.10 -14.64
C PHE A 132 -8.01 9.86 -14.58
N GLN A 133 -8.88 9.51 -13.63
CA GLN A 133 -9.99 10.39 -13.30
C GLN A 133 -9.44 11.71 -12.73
N ALA A 134 -10.22 12.80 -12.79
CA ALA A 134 -9.80 14.10 -12.24
C ALA A 134 -9.35 14.01 -10.77
N GLU A 135 -9.92 13.07 -10.02
CA GLU A 135 -9.52 12.73 -8.65
C GLU A 135 -8.10 12.17 -8.58
N ASP A 136 -7.70 11.29 -9.49
CA ASP A 136 -6.38 10.67 -9.49
C ASP A 136 -5.30 11.67 -9.90
N PHE A 137 -5.63 12.62 -10.78
CA PHE A 137 -4.75 13.75 -11.09
C PHE A 137 -4.53 14.65 -9.87
N LEU A 138 -5.58 14.94 -9.10
CA LEU A 138 -5.46 15.71 -7.86
C LEU A 138 -4.65 14.96 -6.78
N LYS A 139 -4.82 13.62 -6.67
CA LYS A 139 -4.00 12.77 -5.78
C LYS A 139 -2.53 12.80 -6.20
N LEU A 140 -2.25 12.72 -7.50
CA LEU A 140 -0.88 12.75 -8.03
C LEU A 140 -0.23 14.12 -7.84
N ALA A 141 -0.94 15.20 -8.15
CA ALA A 141 -0.49 16.57 -7.91
C ALA A 141 -0.27 16.84 -6.41
N GLY A 142 -1.19 16.39 -5.57
CA GLY A 142 -1.05 16.44 -4.11
C GLY A 142 0.14 15.65 -3.59
N GLY A 143 0.38 14.45 -4.13
CA GLY A 143 1.56 13.63 -3.83
C GLY A 143 2.87 14.30 -4.25
N LEU A 144 2.90 14.93 -5.43
CA LEU A 144 4.06 15.67 -5.91
C LEU A 144 4.36 16.90 -5.04
N LEU A 145 3.34 17.69 -4.69
CA LEU A 145 3.48 18.84 -3.80
C LEU A 145 3.96 18.42 -2.41
N LEU A 146 3.40 17.34 -1.88
CA LEU A 146 3.83 16.75 -0.62
C LEU A 146 5.30 16.32 -0.69
N TRP A 147 5.70 15.64 -1.77
CA TRP A 147 7.09 15.26 -1.98
C TRP A 147 8.04 16.45 -2.05
N LEU A 148 7.69 17.50 -2.81
CA LEU A 148 8.47 18.73 -2.88
C LEU A 148 8.59 19.40 -1.51
N GLY A 149 7.51 19.40 -0.72
CA GLY A 149 7.50 19.91 0.65
C GLY A 149 8.43 19.13 1.58
N VAL A 150 8.34 17.79 1.58
CA VAL A 150 9.22 16.94 2.39
C VAL A 150 10.66 17.07 1.95
N TRP A 151 10.92 17.01 0.64
CA TRP A 151 12.27 17.20 0.11
C TRP A 151 12.82 18.58 0.50
N GLY A 152 12.06 19.66 0.36
CA GLY A 152 12.48 21.00 0.78
C GLY A 152 12.84 21.09 2.27
N GLY A 153 12.09 20.40 3.13
CA GLY A 153 12.34 20.32 4.57
C GLY A 153 13.59 19.50 4.92
N VAL A 154 13.71 18.29 4.36
CA VAL A 154 14.79 17.35 4.67
C VAL A 154 16.10 17.73 3.97
N ASN A 155 16.05 18.30 2.76
CA ASN A 155 17.24 18.68 1.97
C ASN A 155 18.17 19.65 2.71
N ARG A 156 17.64 20.46 3.63
CA ARG A 156 18.46 21.34 4.46
C ARG A 156 19.43 20.58 5.36
N PHE A 157 19.08 19.39 5.82
CA PHE A 157 19.98 18.54 6.62
C PHE A 157 21.06 17.88 5.82
N PHE A 158 20.79 17.51 4.58
CA PHE A 158 21.82 16.98 3.70
C PHE A 158 22.75 18.08 3.15
N ARG A 159 22.81 19.24 3.80
CA ARG A 159 23.88 20.23 3.66
C ARG A 159 24.89 20.15 4.81
N TRP A 160 24.84 19.07 5.59
CA TRP A 160 25.81 18.75 6.62
C TRP A 160 27.25 18.85 6.06
N PRO A 161 28.21 19.46 6.79
CA PRO A 161 28.08 20.10 8.10
C PRO A 161 27.49 21.50 8.05
N PHE A 162 26.71 21.86 9.08
CA PHE A 162 26.10 23.18 9.17
C PHE A 162 27.13 24.25 9.54
N PRO A 163 27.08 25.43 8.91
CA PRO A 163 28.05 26.50 9.13
C PRO A 163 27.91 27.17 10.51
N ASN A 164 26.74 27.13 11.13
CA ASN A 164 26.50 27.72 12.44
C ASN A 164 25.30 27.06 13.16
N GLU A 165 25.15 27.35 14.45
CA GLU A 165 24.07 26.81 15.29
C GLU A 165 22.67 27.25 14.81
N GLN A 166 22.53 28.46 14.30
CA GLN A 166 21.26 28.97 13.78
C GLN A 166 20.74 28.16 12.57
N THR A 167 21.63 27.77 11.67
CA THR A 167 21.26 26.96 10.49
C THR A 167 20.93 25.52 10.87
N LEU A 168 21.61 24.96 11.88
CA LEU A 168 21.27 23.67 12.47
C LEU A 168 19.88 23.72 13.13
N LEU A 169 19.61 24.73 13.97
CA LEU A 169 18.31 24.92 14.63
C LEU A 169 17.18 25.05 13.60
N ALA A 170 17.37 25.87 12.58
CA ALA A 170 16.38 26.07 11.52
C ALA A 170 16.12 24.78 10.72
N ALA A 171 17.14 23.95 10.50
CA ALA A 171 16.96 22.63 9.90
C ALA A 171 16.11 21.75 10.83
N CYS A 172 16.50 21.59 12.10
CA CYS A 172 15.76 20.83 13.12
C CYS A 172 14.28 21.19 13.20
N ILE A 173 13.96 22.48 13.28
CA ILE A 173 12.56 22.95 13.31
C ILE A 173 11.81 22.52 12.05
N ARG A 174 12.38 22.73 10.85
CA ARG A 174 11.73 22.37 9.58
C ARG A 174 11.49 20.88 9.47
N TYR A 175 12.45 20.05 9.86
CA TYR A 175 12.26 18.60 9.84
C TYR A 175 11.22 18.14 10.86
N GLY A 176 11.21 18.71 12.06
CA GLY A 176 10.17 18.42 13.05
C GLY A 176 8.77 18.72 12.51
N LEU A 177 8.58 19.90 11.89
CA LEU A 177 7.31 20.29 11.27
C LEU A 177 6.91 19.38 10.11
N VAL A 178 7.86 19.07 9.21
CA VAL A 178 7.60 18.20 8.06
C VAL A 178 7.27 16.77 8.50
N SER A 179 8.00 16.23 9.46
CA SER A 179 7.80 14.85 9.95
C SER A 179 6.51 14.70 10.76
N LEU A 180 6.00 15.80 11.32
CA LEU A 180 4.70 15.85 12.00
C LEU A 180 3.54 16.02 11.01
N GLY A 181 3.71 16.81 9.94
CA GLY A 181 2.66 17.08 8.96
C GLY A 181 2.55 16.05 7.83
N ALA A 182 3.67 15.49 7.38
CA ALA A 182 3.70 14.64 6.19
C ALA A 182 2.95 13.32 6.36
N PRO A 183 3.13 12.53 7.44
CA PRO A 183 2.44 11.25 7.58
C PRO A 183 0.91 11.37 7.64
N PRO A 184 0.32 12.36 8.34
CA PRO A 184 -1.12 12.63 8.24
C PRO A 184 -1.60 12.94 6.81
N LEU A 185 -0.83 13.74 6.06
CA LEU A 185 -1.16 14.07 4.67
C LEU A 185 -1.05 12.83 3.76
N VAL A 186 -0.05 11.97 3.95
CA VAL A 186 0.05 10.67 3.27
C VAL A 186 -1.16 9.80 3.59
N ALA A 187 -1.57 9.73 4.86
CA ALA A 187 -2.74 8.97 5.28
C ALA A 187 -4.04 9.49 4.63
N LEU A 188 -4.14 10.80 4.38
CA LEU A 188 -5.26 11.38 3.62
C LEU A 188 -5.21 10.96 2.15
N LEU A 189 -4.05 11.05 1.50
CA LEU A 189 -3.85 10.70 0.09
C LEU A 189 -4.02 9.20 -0.20
N ALA A 190 -3.75 8.34 0.78
CA ALA A 190 -3.83 6.88 0.63
C ALA A 190 -5.26 6.31 0.52
N GLY A 191 -6.25 7.12 0.15
CA GLY A 191 -7.71 6.89 0.23
C GLY A 191 -8.17 5.42 0.34
N LEU A 192 -8.81 5.05 1.46
CA LEU A 192 -9.40 3.71 1.66
C LEU A 192 -10.87 3.60 1.25
N ASN A 193 -11.55 4.72 1.00
CA ASN A 193 -12.99 4.73 0.72
C ASN A 193 -13.37 4.00 -0.59
N GLU A 194 -12.39 3.73 -1.45
CA GLU A 194 -12.61 3.03 -2.73
C GLU A 194 -12.55 1.51 -2.61
N GLN A 195 -11.98 0.97 -1.52
CA GLN A 195 -11.84 -0.47 -1.33
C GLN A 195 -13.17 -1.05 -0.83
N ASP A 196 -13.68 -2.08 -1.51
CA ASP A 196 -15.06 -2.57 -1.33
C ASP A 196 -15.37 -3.07 0.08
N VAL A 197 -14.34 -3.56 0.79
CA VAL A 197 -14.44 -3.97 2.20
C VAL A 197 -14.79 -2.81 3.14
N PHE A 198 -14.48 -1.56 2.76
CA PHE A 198 -14.71 -0.37 3.60
C PHE A 198 -15.98 0.38 3.25
N LYS A 199 -16.51 0.20 2.04
CA LYS A 199 -17.81 0.78 1.63
C LYS A 199 -18.98 0.17 2.42
N THR A 200 -18.81 -1.05 2.90
CA THR A 200 -19.82 -1.79 3.67
C THR A 200 -19.84 -1.46 5.17
N LEU A 201 -18.85 -0.72 5.68
CA LEU A 201 -18.76 -0.37 7.10
C LEU A 201 -19.58 0.90 7.43
N PRO A 202 -20.32 0.91 8.57
CA PRO A 202 -21.03 2.09 9.06
C PRO A 202 -20.11 3.31 9.25
N LEU A 203 -20.64 4.51 9.05
CA LEU A 203 -19.90 5.78 9.25
C LEU A 203 -19.27 5.92 10.64
N ALA A 204 -19.89 5.33 11.68
CA ALA A 204 -19.38 5.33 13.05
C ALA A 204 -18.04 4.57 13.20
N ASP A 205 -17.80 3.56 12.36
CA ASP A 205 -16.59 2.70 12.41
C ASP A 205 -15.41 3.29 11.62
N ARG A 206 -15.60 4.44 10.95
CA ARG A 206 -14.56 5.07 10.10
C ARG A 206 -13.49 5.85 10.88
N ARG A 207 -13.79 6.34 12.09
CA ARG A 207 -12.82 7.09 12.92
C ARG A 207 -11.65 6.22 13.39
N PRO A 208 -11.88 5.04 14.00
CA PRO A 208 -10.81 4.11 14.35
C PRO A 208 -9.90 3.76 13.17
N LEU A 209 -10.52 3.57 12.00
CA LEU A 209 -9.81 3.30 10.75
C LEU A 209 -8.85 4.42 10.39
N TRP A 210 -9.29 5.66 10.53
CA TRP A 210 -8.46 6.82 10.22
C TRP A 210 -7.26 6.95 11.17
N ILE A 211 -7.48 6.73 12.48
CA ILE A 211 -6.40 6.70 13.49
C ILE A 211 -5.38 5.61 13.15
N LEU A 212 -5.87 4.43 12.79
CA LEU A 212 -5.03 3.30 12.43
C LEU A 212 -4.15 3.58 11.20
N ARG A 213 -4.71 4.24 10.19
CA ARG A 213 -3.97 4.66 8.99
C ARG A 213 -2.90 5.68 9.31
N MET A 214 -3.21 6.65 10.16
CA MET A 214 -2.24 7.65 10.56
C MET A 214 -1.07 7.00 11.29
N ALA A 215 -1.37 6.14 12.26
CA ALA A 215 -0.34 5.40 12.98
C ALA A 215 0.54 4.60 12.01
N ALA A 216 -0.07 3.90 11.04
CA ALA A 216 0.66 3.15 10.03
C ALA A 216 1.51 4.03 9.10
N ALA A 217 0.97 5.17 8.66
CA ALA A 217 1.69 6.15 7.85
C ALA A 217 2.93 6.68 8.58
N TYR A 218 2.78 6.99 9.87
CA TYR A 218 3.89 7.40 10.73
C TYR A 218 4.97 6.31 10.82
N ILE A 219 4.57 5.06 11.06
CA ILE A 219 5.51 3.93 11.15
C ILE A 219 6.31 3.79 9.85
N GLY A 220 5.62 3.72 8.70
CA GLY A 220 6.28 3.56 7.40
C GLY A 220 7.20 4.74 7.07
N TYR A 221 6.77 5.96 7.36
CA TYR A 221 7.57 7.17 7.16
C TYR A 221 8.85 7.15 8.01
N TYR A 222 8.74 6.92 9.32
CA TYR A 222 9.91 6.95 10.20
C TYR A 222 10.87 5.79 9.96
N PHE A 223 10.36 4.60 9.61
CA PHE A 223 11.21 3.47 9.25
C PHE A 223 12.11 3.82 8.06
N ALA A 224 11.52 4.38 7.00
CA ALA A 224 12.27 4.83 5.83
C ALA A 224 13.26 5.96 6.16
N MET A 225 12.86 6.92 6.99
CA MET A 225 13.71 8.01 7.41
C MET A 225 14.90 7.52 8.24
N VAL A 226 14.72 6.57 9.16
CA VAL A 226 15.82 5.99 9.95
C VAL A 226 16.85 5.33 9.03
N ILE A 227 16.41 4.56 8.03
CA ILE A 227 17.30 3.97 7.03
C ILE A 227 18.01 5.06 6.23
N GLY A 228 17.26 6.04 5.73
CA GLY A 228 17.80 7.15 4.93
C GLY A 228 18.84 7.97 5.70
N TRP A 229 18.57 8.30 6.96
CA TRP A 229 19.51 8.96 7.85
C TRP A 229 20.73 8.11 8.16
N GLY A 230 20.53 6.81 8.43
CA GLY A 230 21.63 5.87 8.68
C GLY A 230 22.61 5.82 7.51
N ILE A 231 22.09 5.70 6.28
CA ILE A 231 22.89 5.75 5.05
C ILE A 231 23.59 7.11 4.93
N ALA A 232 22.87 8.21 5.14
CA ALA A 232 23.43 9.55 4.99
C ALA A 232 24.58 9.80 5.96
N ILE A 233 24.38 9.53 7.25
CA ILE A 233 25.39 9.68 8.30
C ILE A 233 26.60 8.80 8.00
N PHE A 234 26.37 7.55 7.58
CA PHE A 234 27.46 6.66 7.18
C PHE A 234 28.27 7.24 6.01
N LEU A 235 27.61 7.66 4.92
CA LEU A 235 28.28 8.24 3.75
C LEU A 235 29.07 9.52 4.11
N TYR A 236 28.50 10.40 4.93
CA TYR A 236 29.20 11.58 5.43
C TYR A 236 30.43 11.21 6.26
N SER A 237 30.33 10.19 7.12
CA SER A 237 31.43 9.76 7.98
C SER A 237 32.63 9.17 7.21
N VAL A 238 32.38 8.60 6.02
CA VAL A 238 33.43 8.10 5.12
C VAL A 238 33.88 9.14 4.09
N GLY A 239 33.44 10.40 4.22
CA GLY A 239 33.85 11.50 3.35
C GLY A 239 33.20 11.51 1.96
N VAL A 240 32.13 10.74 1.75
CA VAL A 240 31.44 10.67 0.47
C VAL A 240 30.31 11.71 0.42
N PRO A 241 30.35 12.66 -0.52
CA PRO A 241 29.27 13.64 -0.66
C PRO A 241 28.00 12.94 -1.14
N VAL A 242 26.88 13.18 -0.45
CA VAL A 242 25.59 12.60 -0.83
C VAL A 242 25.06 13.27 -2.11
N ALA A 243 24.97 12.51 -3.20
CA ALA A 243 24.48 13.01 -4.47
C ALA A 243 23.06 13.59 -4.36
N VAL A 244 22.73 14.60 -5.17
CA VAL A 244 21.42 15.28 -5.15
C VAL A 244 20.26 14.29 -5.31
N TRP A 245 20.41 13.30 -6.19
CA TRP A 245 19.37 12.29 -6.42
C TRP A 245 19.15 11.37 -5.22
N VAL A 246 20.19 11.05 -4.43
CA VAL A 246 20.04 10.27 -3.18
C VAL A 246 19.25 11.07 -2.15
N ARG A 247 19.55 12.37 -2.04
CA ARG A 247 18.82 13.30 -1.15
C ARG A 247 17.35 13.46 -1.53
N ALA A 248 17.05 13.32 -2.82
CA ALA A 248 15.69 13.35 -3.37
C ALA A 248 14.96 12.00 -3.20
N ALA A 249 15.70 10.89 -3.27
CA ALA A 249 15.16 9.54 -3.14
C ALA A 249 14.73 9.19 -1.71
N ILE A 250 15.44 9.68 -0.67
CA ILE A 250 15.08 9.40 0.73
C ILE A 250 13.67 9.90 1.09
N PRO A 251 13.29 11.18 0.82
CA PRO A 251 11.92 11.65 0.97
C PRO A 251 10.90 10.85 0.15
N ALA A 252 11.25 10.44 -1.07
CA ALA A 252 10.36 9.64 -1.91
C ALA A 252 10.09 8.27 -1.28
N LEU A 253 11.13 7.60 -0.78
CA LEU A 253 11.02 6.32 -0.09
C LEU A 253 10.19 6.43 1.19
N ALA A 254 10.37 7.51 1.95
CA ALA A 254 9.61 7.74 3.18
C ALA A 254 8.11 7.97 2.91
N LEU A 255 7.78 8.76 1.90
CA LEU A 255 6.40 8.95 1.49
C LEU A 255 5.79 7.66 0.91
N PHE A 256 6.56 6.91 0.11
CA PHE A 256 6.13 5.64 -0.46
C PHE A 256 5.83 4.59 0.62
N LEU A 257 6.76 4.36 1.55
CA LEU A 257 6.54 3.39 2.64
C LEU A 257 5.43 3.85 3.59
N GLY A 258 5.34 5.15 3.88
CA GLY A 258 4.19 5.71 4.59
C GLY A 258 2.86 5.42 3.89
N TYR A 259 2.81 5.56 2.57
CA TYR A 259 1.62 5.29 1.77
C TYR A 259 1.24 3.80 1.78
N VAL A 260 2.21 2.92 1.53
CA VAL A 260 2.01 1.46 1.53
C VAL A 260 1.45 1.01 2.89
N PHE A 261 2.06 1.46 3.98
CA PHE A 261 1.63 1.09 5.33
C PHE A 261 0.24 1.67 5.65
N ALA A 262 -0.02 2.92 5.30
CA ALA A 262 -1.33 3.54 5.48
C ALA A 262 -2.45 2.79 4.75
N ARG A 263 -2.13 2.13 3.63
CA ARG A 263 -3.09 1.37 2.82
C ARG A 263 -3.24 -0.08 3.31
N GLU A 264 -2.14 -0.77 3.58
CA GLU A 264 -2.17 -2.21 3.89
C GLU A 264 -2.49 -2.52 5.35
N TYR A 265 -2.06 -1.67 6.29
CA TYR A 265 -2.18 -1.96 7.72
C TYR A 265 -3.65 -2.16 8.18
N PRO A 266 -4.61 -1.31 7.77
CA PRO A 266 -6.01 -1.51 8.14
C PRO A 266 -6.63 -2.76 7.53
N LEU A 267 -6.29 -3.08 6.28
CA LEU A 267 -6.76 -4.29 5.58
C LEU A 267 -6.33 -5.56 6.32
N ARG A 268 -5.02 -5.69 6.56
CA ARG A 268 -4.45 -6.86 7.25
C ARG A 268 -5.06 -7.06 8.63
N ARG A 269 -5.42 -5.97 9.34
CA ARG A 269 -6.04 -6.05 10.67
C ARG A 269 -7.48 -6.57 10.62
N ILE A 270 -8.23 -6.25 9.57
CA ILE A 270 -9.59 -6.73 9.34
C ILE A 270 -9.57 -8.20 8.96
N GLU A 271 -8.70 -8.58 8.02
CA GLU A 271 -8.55 -9.95 7.53
C GLU A 271 -8.12 -10.91 8.65
N ALA A 272 -7.16 -10.50 9.49
CA ALA A 272 -6.67 -11.33 10.59
C ALA A 272 -7.68 -11.54 11.74
N ARG A 273 -8.76 -10.74 11.82
CA ARG A 273 -9.72 -10.76 12.93
C ARG A 273 -11.16 -10.99 12.45
N THR A 274 -11.34 -11.97 11.57
CA THR A 274 -12.66 -12.48 11.12
C THR A 274 -13.54 -11.43 10.43
N GLY A 275 -12.94 -10.47 9.72
CA GLY A 275 -13.67 -9.45 8.96
C GLY A 275 -14.28 -8.34 9.83
N ARG A 276 -13.92 -8.27 11.12
CA ARG A 276 -14.35 -7.20 12.03
C ARG A 276 -13.16 -6.34 12.46
N LEU A 277 -13.32 -5.03 12.35
CA LEU A 277 -12.33 -4.08 12.85
C LEU A 277 -12.47 -3.97 14.38
N LEU A 278 -11.65 -4.73 15.11
CA LEU A 278 -11.52 -4.57 16.56
C LEU A 278 -10.54 -3.44 16.87
N TYR A 279 -11.11 -2.25 17.13
CA TYR A 279 -10.35 -1.12 17.65
C TYR A 279 -10.09 -1.29 19.15
N PHE A 280 -8.82 -1.39 19.52
CA PHE A 280 -8.41 -1.32 20.92
C PHE A 280 -8.17 0.14 21.27
N ARG A 281 -9.27 0.82 21.60
CA ARG A 281 -9.27 2.20 22.11
C ARG A 281 -8.25 2.29 23.24
N GLY A 282 -7.23 3.14 23.09
CA GLY A 282 -6.09 3.23 24.00
C GLY A 282 -4.76 2.76 23.41
N THR A 283 -4.65 1.55 22.83
CA THR A 283 -3.35 1.07 22.30
C THR A 283 -2.99 1.80 21.02
N ASP A 284 -3.94 1.94 20.08
CA ASP A 284 -3.68 2.61 18.80
C ASP A 284 -3.51 4.12 18.97
N ASP A 285 -4.24 4.71 19.92
CA ASP A 285 -4.11 6.14 20.27
C ASP A 285 -2.77 6.41 20.95
N PHE A 286 -2.32 5.50 21.82
CA PHE A 286 -1.00 5.57 22.44
C PHE A 286 0.11 5.47 21.40
N VAL A 287 -0.01 4.54 20.46
CA VAL A 287 0.93 4.40 19.34
C VAL A 287 0.98 5.68 18.50
N LEU A 288 -0.18 6.21 18.11
CA LEU A 288 -0.26 7.44 17.33
C LEU A 288 0.37 8.61 18.11
N GLY A 289 0.00 8.78 19.38
CA GLY A 289 0.54 9.82 20.25
C GLY A 289 2.06 9.71 20.42
N LEU A 290 2.57 8.49 20.56
CA LEU A 290 4.00 8.24 20.68
C LEU A 290 4.77 8.59 19.40
N PHE A 291 4.27 8.19 18.23
CA PHE A 291 4.91 8.55 16.95
C PHE A 291 4.74 10.02 16.58
N PHE A 292 3.66 10.65 17.03
CA PHE A 292 3.45 12.09 16.91
C PHE A 292 4.51 12.87 17.72
N LEU A 293 4.75 12.44 18.97
CA LEU A 293 5.80 13.00 19.82
C LEU A 293 7.22 12.69 19.33
N PHE A 294 7.39 11.60 18.57
CA PHE A 294 8.67 11.21 18.00
C PHE A 294 9.23 12.24 17.01
N ALA A 295 8.37 12.96 16.28
CA ALA A 295 8.79 14.01 15.33
C ALA A 295 9.62 15.11 16.01
N PRO A 296 9.08 15.85 17.00
CA PRO A 296 9.83 16.88 17.68
C PRO A 296 10.99 16.30 18.51
N LEU A 297 10.80 15.13 19.15
CA LEU A 297 11.86 14.49 19.94
C LEU A 297 13.08 14.13 19.08
N SER A 298 12.89 13.56 17.90
CA SER A 298 13.99 13.22 16.99
C SER A 298 14.71 14.46 16.47
N ALA A 299 14.00 15.55 16.20
CA ALA A 299 14.59 16.83 15.80
C ALA A 299 15.45 17.46 16.93
N ILE A 300 14.94 17.43 18.15
CA ILE A 300 15.65 17.91 19.36
C ILE A 300 16.89 17.05 19.60
N LEU A 301 16.76 15.72 19.52
CA LEU A 301 17.86 14.79 19.69
C LEU A 301 18.96 15.03 18.65
N PHE A 302 18.58 15.24 17.39
CA PHE A 302 19.53 15.56 16.33
C PHE A 302 20.29 16.86 16.60
N TYR A 303 19.60 17.88 17.12
CA TYR A 303 20.21 19.16 17.49
C TYR A 303 21.31 18.97 18.55
N PHE A 304 20.98 18.29 19.66
CA PHE A 304 21.91 18.09 20.76
C PHE A 304 23.04 17.10 20.44
N LEU A 305 22.75 16.07 19.62
CA LEU A 305 23.72 15.03 19.27
C LEU A 305 24.49 15.31 18.00
N TYR A 306 24.24 16.45 17.35
CA TYR A 306 24.93 16.87 16.14
C TYR A 306 26.46 16.66 16.19
N PRO A 307 27.19 17.05 17.27
CA PRO A 307 28.64 16.86 17.33
C PRO A 307 29.05 15.38 17.39
N SER A 308 28.24 14.55 18.03
CA SER A 308 28.51 13.12 18.24
C SER A 308 28.15 12.27 17.03
N LEU A 309 27.10 12.66 16.31
CA LEU A 309 26.58 11.98 15.10
C LEU A 309 27.57 12.00 13.93
N LEU A 310 28.61 12.85 13.98
CA LEU A 310 29.74 12.85 13.04
C LEU A 310 30.55 11.54 13.06
N ARG A 311 30.39 10.71 14.10
CA ARG A 311 31.17 9.48 14.25
C ARG A 311 30.53 8.31 13.48
N PRO A 312 31.32 7.49 12.76
CA PRO A 312 30.82 6.44 11.86
C PRO A 312 29.99 5.36 12.55
N TYR A 313 30.27 5.09 13.83
CA TYR A 313 29.55 4.06 14.57
C TYR A 313 28.05 4.37 14.76
N TRP A 314 27.63 5.63 14.74
CA TRP A 314 26.20 5.98 14.85
C TRP A 314 25.42 5.60 13.59
N GLY A 315 26.00 5.81 12.41
CA GLY A 315 25.40 5.36 11.14
C GLY A 315 25.25 3.84 11.12
N GLY A 316 26.32 3.12 11.50
CA GLY A 316 26.30 1.66 11.62
C GLY A 316 25.29 1.14 12.65
N LEU A 317 25.16 1.82 13.80
CA LEU A 317 24.22 1.44 14.86
C LEU A 317 22.76 1.65 14.44
N LEU A 318 22.46 2.74 13.73
CA LEU A 318 21.11 2.98 13.18
C LEU A 318 20.75 1.93 12.12
N LEU A 319 21.66 1.61 11.20
CA LEU A 319 21.45 0.59 10.18
C LEU A 319 21.34 -0.81 10.78
N GLY A 320 22.22 -1.15 11.72
CA GLY A 320 22.20 -2.41 12.44
C GLY A 320 20.93 -2.58 13.27
N GLY A 321 20.49 -1.53 13.97
CA GLY A 321 19.23 -1.51 14.71
C GLY A 321 18.02 -1.72 13.80
N ALA A 322 17.94 -1.00 12.69
CA ALA A 322 16.88 -1.17 11.70
C ALA A 322 16.86 -2.60 11.11
N PHE A 323 18.04 -3.16 10.80
CA PHE A 323 18.16 -4.51 10.27
C PHE A 323 17.79 -5.59 11.29
N VAL A 324 18.22 -5.45 12.54
CA VAL A 324 17.86 -6.37 13.63
C VAL A 324 16.35 -6.35 13.88
N LEU A 325 15.72 -5.17 13.82
CA LEU A 325 14.28 -5.05 13.93
C LEU A 325 13.57 -5.76 12.77
N ALA A 326 13.98 -5.50 11.52
CA ALA A 326 13.41 -6.15 10.34
C ALA A 326 13.63 -7.68 10.31
N ALA A 327 14.81 -8.15 10.74
CA ALA A 327 15.12 -9.58 10.81
C ALA A 327 14.39 -10.29 11.96
N GLY A 328 14.30 -9.63 13.13
CA GLY A 328 13.50 -10.11 14.26
C GLY A 328 12.02 -10.20 13.92
N GLU A 329 11.52 -9.22 13.17
CA GLU A 329 10.17 -9.19 12.61
C GLU A 329 9.91 -10.41 11.70
N ALA A 330 10.74 -10.62 10.67
CA ALA A 330 10.61 -11.75 9.76
C ALA A 330 10.71 -13.11 10.46
N PHE A 331 11.56 -13.21 11.49
CA PHE A 331 11.71 -14.43 12.28
C PHE A 331 10.46 -14.74 13.13
N ILE A 332 9.87 -13.73 13.78
CA ILE A 332 8.68 -13.89 14.63
C ILE A 332 7.45 -14.21 13.79
N GLU A 333 7.32 -13.59 12.62
CA GLU A 333 6.23 -13.88 11.66
C GLU A 333 6.22 -15.36 11.31
N LYS A 334 7.38 -15.85 10.87
CA LYS A 334 7.58 -17.23 10.44
C LYS A 334 7.30 -18.22 11.56
N ARG A 335 7.52 -17.84 12.83
CA ARG A 335 7.38 -18.72 13.99
C ARG A 335 5.99 -18.72 14.62
N THR A 336 5.33 -17.57 14.69
CA THR A 336 4.06 -17.44 15.42
C THR A 336 2.84 -17.49 14.50
N GLY A 337 3.00 -17.24 13.19
CA GLY A 337 1.88 -17.14 12.24
C GLY A 337 0.87 -16.05 12.63
N ARG A 338 1.18 -15.21 13.62
CA ARG A 338 0.32 -14.18 14.18
C ARG A 338 0.94 -12.82 13.92
N ILE A 339 0.30 -12.07 13.03
CA ILE A 339 0.62 -10.68 12.68
C ILE A 339 0.54 -9.75 13.93
N LEU A 340 -0.15 -10.16 15.00
CA LEU A 340 -0.34 -9.33 16.20
C LEU A 340 0.95 -9.12 17.04
N THR A 341 1.83 -10.12 17.13
CA THR A 341 3.13 -10.04 17.84
C THR A 341 4.17 -9.24 17.04
N HIS A 342 3.99 -9.23 15.73
CA HIS A 342 4.81 -8.56 14.73
C HIS A 342 4.88 -7.04 14.95
N TRP A 343 3.71 -6.43 15.15
CA TRP A 343 3.62 -4.98 15.21
C TRP A 343 3.82 -4.44 16.63
N VAL A 344 3.31 -5.10 17.68
CA VAL A 344 3.58 -4.70 19.08
C VAL A 344 5.09 -4.60 19.34
N MET A 345 5.92 -5.43 18.70
CA MET A 345 7.37 -5.28 18.73
C MET A 345 7.88 -4.06 17.96
N VAL A 346 7.46 -3.78 16.73
CA VAL A 346 7.89 -2.56 16.01
C VAL A 346 7.42 -1.29 16.73
N THR A 347 6.18 -1.29 17.26
CA THR A 347 5.59 -0.16 17.97
C THR A 347 6.09 0.03 19.40
N LEU A 348 6.63 -1.00 20.07
CA LEU A 348 7.24 -0.87 21.40
C LEU A 348 8.77 -0.83 21.34
N LEU A 349 9.41 -1.63 20.50
CA LEU A 349 10.87 -1.73 20.42
C LEU A 349 11.50 -0.58 19.66
N LEU A 350 10.88 0.01 18.64
CA LEU A 350 11.47 1.16 17.97
C LEU A 350 11.51 2.39 18.92
N PRO A 351 10.43 2.72 19.65
CA PRO A 351 10.47 3.78 20.64
C PRO A 351 11.30 3.42 21.86
N LEU A 352 11.27 2.16 22.32
CA LEU A 352 12.11 1.69 23.43
C LEU A 352 13.59 1.71 23.04
N PHE A 353 13.94 1.34 21.81
CA PHE A 353 15.30 1.40 21.30
C PHE A 353 15.78 2.85 21.24
N VAL A 354 14.93 3.77 20.76
CA VAL A 354 15.26 5.20 20.74
C VAL A 354 15.30 5.79 22.16
N PHE A 355 14.42 5.36 23.06
CA PHE A 355 14.45 5.73 24.48
C PHE A 355 15.72 5.21 25.17
N LEU A 356 16.11 3.96 24.91
CA LEU A 356 17.36 3.39 25.40
C LEU A 356 18.58 4.10 24.80
N LEU A 357 18.50 4.52 23.53
CA LEU A 357 19.51 5.37 22.90
C LEU A 357 19.61 6.72 23.62
N VAL A 358 18.47 7.36 23.92
CA VAL A 358 18.38 8.62 24.68
C VAL A 358 18.97 8.45 26.09
N VAL A 359 18.59 7.40 26.81
CA VAL A 359 19.09 7.11 28.17
C VAL A 359 20.59 6.81 28.14
N LEU A 360 21.07 6.01 27.20
CA LEU A 360 22.49 5.72 27.02
C LEU A 360 23.28 7.00 26.73
N VAL A 361 22.74 7.86 25.88
CA VAL A 361 23.34 9.14 25.51
C VAL A 361 23.36 10.12 26.70
N LEU A 362 22.27 10.24 27.45
CA LEU A 362 22.23 11.06 28.67
C LEU A 362 23.22 10.53 29.72
N ALA A 363 23.35 9.21 29.85
CA ALA A 363 24.34 8.59 30.73
C ALA A 363 25.79 8.85 30.27
N VAL A 364 26.04 8.92 28.97
CA VAL A 364 27.36 9.29 28.40
C VAL A 364 27.65 10.78 28.63
N LEU A 365 26.68 11.66 28.39
CA LEU A 365 26.81 13.11 28.63
C LEU A 365 27.01 13.44 30.12
N ALA A 366 26.35 12.71 31.02
CA ALA A 366 26.54 12.84 32.47
C ALA A 366 27.92 12.36 32.95
N ARG A 367 28.60 11.50 32.18
CA ARG A 367 29.93 10.95 32.49
C ARG A 367 31.09 11.70 31.84
N THR A 368 30.84 12.50 30.80
CA THR A 368 31.84 13.43 30.29
C THR A 368 31.91 14.63 31.22
N PRO A 369 32.99 14.81 32.03
CA PRO A 369 33.12 16.05 32.79
C PRO A 369 33.12 17.19 31.78
N LEU A 370 32.23 18.17 32.00
CA LEU A 370 32.27 19.46 31.33
C LEU A 370 33.67 20.02 31.61
N ARG A 371 34.63 19.76 30.71
CA ARG A 371 35.91 20.46 30.71
C ARG A 371 35.55 21.90 30.41
N GLY A 372 35.65 22.71 31.46
CA GLY A 372 35.22 24.09 31.49
C GLY A 372 35.82 24.90 30.34
N ASN A 373 35.02 25.85 29.87
CA ASN A 373 35.53 27.16 29.54
C ASN A 373 35.79 27.91 30.85
#